data_AF-A0A356UID7-F1
#
_entry.id   AF-A0A356UID7-F1
#
_cell.length_a   1.000
_cell.length_b   1.000
_cell.length_c   1.000
_cell.angle_alpha   90.00
_cell.angle_beta   90.00
_cell.angle_gamma   90.00
#
_symmetry.space_group_name_H-M   'P 1'
#
loop_
_entity.id
_entity.type
_entity.pdbx_description
1 polymer ?
#
loop_
_entity_poly.entity_id
_entity_poly.type
_entity_poly.pdbx_seq_one_letter_code
_entity_poly.pdbx_strand_id
1 'polypeptide(L)'
;MSTYLFNLFLLKALINEIETGFYIEPSKISFSEYLTMWLETMKNKVKETTWNEYMYRTKRWRKTSIATKPLQKIMPMDTEIELQRFNLNPARTKDLYVVAKEALKKLLR
;
A
#
# COMPACT_ATOMS: atom_id res chain seq x y z
N MET A 1 -10.71 19.39 -11.04
CA MET A 1 -11.41 18.37 -10.23
C MET A 1 -11.69 17.15 -11.09
N SER A 2 -10.96 16.04 -10.96
CA SER A 2 -11.39 14.66 -11.28
C SER A 2 -10.15 13.74 -11.40
N THR A 3 -9.55 13.44 -10.26
CA THR A 3 -8.46 12.44 -10.15
C THR A 3 -8.57 11.71 -8.82
N TYR A 4 -9.05 12.45 -7.80
CA TYR A 4 -9.42 11.95 -6.48
C TYR A 4 -10.53 10.88 -6.50
N LEU A 5 -11.54 11.02 -7.37
CA LEU A 5 -12.68 10.08 -7.43
C LEU A 5 -12.31 8.71 -8.04
N PHE A 6 -11.36 8.68 -8.98
CA PHE A 6 -10.95 7.44 -9.65
C PHE A 6 -10.14 6.51 -8.74
N ASN A 7 -9.29 7.08 -7.87
CA ASN A 7 -8.50 6.30 -6.91
C ASN A 7 -9.35 5.72 -5.77
N LEU A 8 -10.42 6.43 -5.36
CA LEU A 8 -11.32 5.99 -4.29
C LEU A 8 -12.13 4.75 -4.71
N PHE A 9 -12.57 4.71 -5.97
CA PHE A 9 -13.38 3.59 -6.48
C PHE A 9 -12.55 2.31 -6.63
N LEU A 10 -11.31 2.43 -7.11
CA LEU A 10 -10.39 1.30 -7.24
C LEU A 10 -10.04 0.69 -5.90
N LEU A 11 -9.86 1.50 -4.85
CA LEU A 11 -9.51 0.97 -3.53
C LEU A 11 -10.71 0.31 -2.84
N LYS A 12 -11.92 0.85 -3.01
CA LYS A 12 -13.14 0.23 -2.49
C LYS A 12 -13.42 -1.13 -3.12
N ALA A 13 -13.21 -1.27 -4.43
CA ALA A 13 -13.35 -2.55 -5.12
C ALA A 13 -12.36 -3.60 -4.59
N LEU A 14 -11.09 -3.21 -4.41
CA LEU A 14 -10.03 -4.08 -3.89
C LEU A 14 -10.30 -4.56 -2.45
N ILE A 15 -10.97 -3.77 -1.63
CA ILE A 15 -11.34 -4.16 -0.26
C ILE A 15 -12.60 -5.05 -0.25
N ASN A 16 -13.57 -4.77 -1.11
CA ASN A 16 -14.80 -5.54 -1.20
C ASN A 16 -14.55 -6.99 -1.69
N GLU A 17 -13.51 -7.20 -2.52
CA GLU A 17 -13.04 -8.53 -2.91
C GLU A 17 -12.36 -9.30 -1.76
N ILE A 18 -11.84 -8.62 -0.72
CA ILE A 18 -11.27 -9.27 0.49
C ILE A 18 -12.38 -9.80 1.39
N GLU A 19 -13.50 -9.07 1.49
CA GLU A 19 -14.57 -9.36 2.45
C GLU A 19 -15.45 -10.56 2.05
N THR A 20 -15.37 -11.03 0.79
CA THR A 20 -16.37 -11.95 0.22
C THR A 20 -15.91 -13.40 0.02
N GLY A 21 -14.65 -13.78 0.31
CA GLY A 21 -14.09 -15.02 -0.26
C GLY A 21 -13.44 -16.07 0.63
N PHE A 22 -12.56 -15.72 1.56
CA PHE A 22 -11.79 -16.72 2.32
C PHE A 22 -11.40 -16.18 3.70
N TYR A 23 -11.86 -16.85 4.76
CA TYR A 23 -11.38 -16.59 6.12
C TYR A 23 -9.94 -17.11 6.25
N ILE A 24 -8.97 -16.25 5.95
CA ILE A 24 -7.57 -16.45 6.34
C ILE A 24 -7.48 -15.94 7.78
N GLU A 25 -7.08 -16.82 8.70
CA GLU A 25 -6.88 -16.49 10.11
C GLU A 25 -6.13 -15.16 10.22
N PRO A 26 -6.66 -14.17 10.98
CA PRO A 26 -6.23 -12.80 10.87
C PRO A 26 -4.77 -12.64 11.29
N SER A 27 -3.87 -12.67 10.31
CA SER A 27 -2.43 -12.57 10.52
C SER A 27 -2.13 -11.27 11.26
N LYS A 28 -1.48 -11.37 12.43
CA LYS A 28 -1.11 -10.25 13.32
C LYS A 28 -0.12 -9.25 12.71
N ILE A 29 0.21 -9.38 11.44
CA ILE A 29 1.24 -8.57 10.78
C ILE A 29 0.75 -7.12 10.59
N SER A 30 1.61 -6.19 10.95
CA SER A 30 1.43 -4.76 10.70
C SER A 30 1.69 -4.42 9.23
N PHE A 31 1.22 -3.25 8.80
CA PHE A 31 1.52 -2.73 7.46
C PHE A 31 3.02 -2.66 7.18
N SER A 32 3.80 -2.23 8.17
CA SER A 32 5.26 -2.09 8.05
C SER A 32 5.95 -3.44 7.82
N GLU A 33 5.56 -4.47 8.57
CA GLU A 33 6.09 -5.83 8.43
C GLU A 33 5.72 -6.39 7.06
N TYR A 34 4.47 -6.20 6.63
CA TYR A 34 4.02 -6.60 5.31
C TYR A 34 4.82 -5.94 4.19
N LEU A 35 5.02 -4.62 4.24
CA LEU A 35 5.82 -3.90 3.25
C LEU A 35 7.28 -4.38 3.21
N THR A 36 7.83 -4.81 4.35
CA THR A 36 9.16 -5.42 4.43
C THR A 36 9.20 -6.74 3.68
N MET A 37 8.26 -7.64 3.97
CA MET A 37 8.16 -8.94 3.30
C MET A 37 7.97 -8.75 1.79
N TRP A 38 7.07 -7.85 1.39
CA TRP A 38 6.82 -7.54 -0.01
C TRP A 38 8.09 -7.06 -0.74
N LEU A 39 8.84 -6.13 -0.14
CA LEU A 39 10.06 -5.58 -0.73
C LEU A 39 11.12 -6.67 -0.96
N GLU A 40 11.29 -7.59 -0.02
CA GLU A 40 12.20 -8.74 -0.16
C GLU A 40 11.75 -9.65 -1.32
N THR A 41 10.44 -9.92 -1.45
CA THR A 41 9.94 -10.73 -2.58
C THR A 41 10.17 -10.11 -3.96
N MET A 42 10.37 -8.79 -4.02
CA MET A 42 10.60 -8.06 -5.26
C MET A 42 12.07 -8.01 -5.67
N LYS A 43 13.02 -8.26 -4.74
CA LYS A 43 14.46 -8.11 -4.97
C LYS A 43 14.98 -8.83 -6.22
N ASN A 44 14.48 -10.04 -6.46
CA ASN A 44 14.88 -10.86 -7.60
C ASN A 44 13.89 -10.78 -8.78
N LYS A 45 12.82 -9.98 -8.67
CA LYS A 45 11.73 -9.89 -9.66
C LYS A 45 11.75 -8.59 -10.46
N VAL A 46 12.43 -7.57 -9.96
CA VAL A 46 12.53 -6.26 -10.62
C VAL A 46 13.99 -5.87 -10.79
N LYS A 47 14.26 -4.91 -11.66
CA LYS A 47 15.59 -4.32 -11.81
C LYS A 47 16.01 -3.65 -10.50
N GLU A 48 17.32 -3.62 -10.23
CA GLU A 48 17.87 -3.01 -9.02
C GLU A 48 17.44 -1.55 -8.84
N THR A 49 17.37 -0.77 -9.93
CA THR A 49 16.88 0.61 -9.90
C THR A 49 15.43 0.69 -9.41
N THR A 50 14.56 -0.17 -9.93
CA THR A 50 13.16 -0.28 -9.48
C THR A 50 13.06 -0.74 -8.03
N TRP A 51 13.92 -1.68 -7.60
CA TRP A 51 13.95 -2.14 -6.22
C TRP A 51 14.37 -1.02 -5.25
N ASN A 52 15.40 -0.25 -5.61
CA ASN A 52 15.85 0.90 -4.83
C ASN A 52 14.75 1.96 -4.69
N GLU A 53 13.99 2.22 -5.74
CA GLU A 53 12.81 3.08 -5.66
C GLU A 53 11.74 2.53 -4.71
N TYR A 54 11.43 1.23 -4.80
CA TYR A 54 10.48 0.57 -3.91
C TYR A 54 10.95 0.63 -2.45
N MET A 55 12.24 0.44 -2.19
CA MET A 55 12.82 0.56 -0.86
C MET A 55 12.63 1.97 -0.31
N TYR A 56 12.94 3.00 -1.09
CA TYR A 56 12.77 4.39 -0.67
C TYR A 56 11.30 4.73 -0.34
N ARG A 57 10.37 4.28 -1.18
CA ARG A 57 8.93 4.47 -1.01
C ARG A 57 8.41 3.73 0.22
N THR A 58 8.84 2.49 0.41
CA THR A 58 8.52 1.67 1.59
C THR A 58 9.02 2.32 2.88
N LYS A 59 10.26 2.84 2.87
CA LYS A 59 10.82 3.56 4.03
C LYS A 59 10.01 4.78 4.42
N ARG A 60 9.38 5.48 3.47
CA ARG A 60 8.46 6.59 3.77
C ARG A 60 7.17 6.09 4.40
N TRP A 61 6.56 5.06 3.84
CA TRP A 61 5.35 4.46 4.42
C TRP A 61 5.57 3.95 5.85
N ARG A 62 6.73 3.38 6.17
CA ARG A 62 7.05 2.93 7.54
C ARG A 62 7.12 4.05 8.58
N LYS A 63 7.20 5.32 8.16
CA LYS A 63 7.20 6.49 9.06
C LYS A 63 5.81 7.08 9.30
N THR A 64 4.78 6.53 8.64
CA THR A 64 3.40 7.01 8.77
C THR A 64 2.74 6.43 10.01
N SER A 65 1.64 7.06 10.45
CA SER A 65 0.87 6.55 11.59
C SER A 65 0.16 5.22 11.29
N ILE A 66 -0.01 4.88 10.02
CA ILE A 66 -0.67 3.64 9.58
C ILE A 66 0.30 2.45 9.55
N ALA A 67 1.62 2.69 9.65
CA ALA A 67 2.64 1.65 9.56
C ALA A 67 2.50 0.55 10.63
N THR A 68 2.04 0.93 11.82
CA THR A 68 1.86 0.03 12.97
C THR A 68 0.48 -0.60 13.01
N LYS A 69 -0.47 -0.16 12.16
CA LYS A 69 -1.80 -0.76 12.10
C LYS A 69 -1.70 -2.19 11.58
N PRO A 70 -2.48 -3.13 12.15
CA PRO A 70 -2.65 -4.45 11.55
C PRO A 70 -3.14 -4.29 10.11
N LEU A 71 -2.57 -5.08 9.20
CA LEU A 71 -2.82 -4.96 7.76
C LEU A 71 -4.32 -4.97 7.41
N GLN A 72 -5.08 -5.82 8.09
CA GLN A 72 -6.54 -5.98 7.90
C GLN A 72 -7.36 -4.80 8.42
N LYS A 73 -6.79 -3.95 9.27
CA LYS A 73 -7.46 -2.77 9.82
C LYS A 73 -7.13 -1.50 9.04
N ILE A 74 -6.34 -1.60 7.98
CA ILE A 74 -6.03 -0.45 7.13
C ILE A 74 -7.24 -0.15 6.25
N MET A 75 -7.81 1.01 6.46
CA MET A 75 -8.92 1.51 5.65
C MET A 75 -8.40 2.34 4.47
N PRO A 76 -9.21 2.52 3.40
CA PRO A 76 -8.85 3.43 2.32
C PRO A 76 -8.47 4.83 2.77
N MET A 77 -9.25 5.33 3.72
CA MET A 77 -9.10 6.67 4.24
C MET A 77 -7.78 6.84 5.00
N ASP A 78 -7.28 5.78 5.64
CA ASP A 78 -6.00 5.80 6.34
C ASP A 78 -4.85 6.10 5.36
N THR A 79 -4.87 5.48 4.19
CA THR A 79 -3.87 5.69 3.14
C THR A 79 -3.98 7.08 2.54
N GLU A 80 -5.21 7.56 2.30
CA GLU A 80 -5.48 8.88 1.74
C GLU A 80 -5.00 10.01 2.68
N ILE A 81 -5.29 9.89 3.98
CA ILE A 81 -4.83 10.87 4.99
C ILE A 81 -3.30 10.98 5.00
N GLU A 82 -2.59 9.86 4.92
CA GLU A 82 -1.13 9.88 4.90
C GLU A 82 -0.55 10.43 3.60
N LEU A 83 -1.20 10.16 2.45
CA LEU A 83 -0.82 10.77 1.17
C LEU A 83 -0.97 12.30 1.21
N GLN A 84 -2.03 12.80 1.83
CA GLN A 84 -2.23 14.23 2.03
C GLN A 84 -1.18 14.83 2.96
N ARG A 85 -0.82 14.13 4.05
CA ARG A 85 0.25 14.56 4.98
C ARG A 85 1.62 14.66 4.34
N PHE A 86 1.92 13.82 3.34
CA PHE A 86 3.18 13.91 2.63
C PHE A 86 3.32 15.21 1.80
N ASN A 87 2.21 15.91 1.51
CA ASN A 87 2.18 17.18 0.77
C ASN A 87 3.04 17.14 -0.51
N LEU A 88 2.88 16.07 -1.30
CA LEU A 88 3.70 15.81 -2.48
C LEU A 88 3.04 16.33 -3.75
N ASN A 89 3.86 16.62 -4.75
CA ASN A 89 3.34 16.88 -6.09
C ASN A 89 2.57 15.65 -6.64
N PRO A 90 1.67 15.82 -7.62
CA PRO A 90 0.81 14.75 -8.10
C PRO A 90 1.58 13.51 -8.62
N ALA A 91 2.73 13.72 -9.26
CA ALA A 91 3.58 12.65 -9.76
C ALA A 91 4.16 11.79 -8.63
N ARG A 92 4.73 12.42 -7.59
CA ARG A 92 5.31 11.71 -6.43
C ARG A 92 4.24 11.07 -5.54
N THR A 93 3.03 11.63 -5.52
CA THR A 93 1.87 11.04 -4.84
C THR A 93 1.43 9.74 -5.53
N LYS A 94 1.32 9.77 -6.87
CA LYS A 94 1.02 8.58 -7.69
C LYS A 94 2.04 7.47 -7.46
N ASP A 95 3.32 7.83 -7.35
CA ASP A 95 4.41 6.90 -7.10
C ASP A 95 4.31 6.14 -5.76
N LEU A 96 3.94 6.84 -4.68
CA LEU A 96 3.71 6.20 -3.38
C LEU A 96 2.46 5.33 -3.37
N TYR A 97 1.42 5.78 -4.06
CA TYR A 97 0.18 5.03 -4.22
C TYR A 97 0.40 3.73 -5.01
N VAL A 98 1.20 3.75 -6.08
CA VAL A 98 1.50 2.53 -6.86
C VAL A 98 2.18 1.48 -5.99
N VAL A 99 3.13 1.85 -5.13
CA VAL A 99 3.77 0.87 -4.23
C VAL A 99 2.79 0.30 -3.21
N ALA A 100 1.97 1.14 -2.59
CA ALA A 100 0.94 0.67 -1.67
C ALA A 100 -0.05 -0.27 -2.39
N LYS A 101 -0.45 0.07 -3.61
CA LYS A 101 -1.35 -0.73 -4.44
C LYS A 101 -0.72 -2.05 -4.89
N GLU A 102 0.50 -2.04 -5.40
CA GLU A 102 1.21 -3.26 -5.84
C GLU A 102 1.60 -4.16 -4.68
N ALA A 103 1.81 -3.59 -3.49
CA ALA A 103 1.88 -4.35 -2.26
C ALA A 103 0.53 -5.00 -1.98
N LEU A 104 -0.53 -4.21 -1.74
CA LEU A 104 -1.84 -4.72 -1.34
C LEU A 104 -2.49 -5.69 -2.36
N LYS A 105 -2.24 -5.53 -3.66
CA LYS A 105 -2.74 -6.44 -4.71
C LYS A 105 -2.34 -7.91 -4.50
N LYS A 106 -1.18 -8.19 -3.89
CA LYS A 106 -0.74 -9.57 -3.64
C LYS A 106 -1.48 -10.24 -2.49
N LEU A 107 -2.22 -9.48 -1.66
CA LEU A 107 -3.09 -10.03 -0.63
C LEU A 107 -4.41 -10.57 -1.20
N LEU A 108 -4.69 -10.27 -2.47
CA LEU A 108 -5.93 -10.59 -3.19
C LEU A 108 -5.81 -11.83 -4.08
N ARG A 109 -4.68 -12.56 -4.01
CA ARG A 109 -4.38 -13.73 -4.83
C ARG A 109 -4.04 -14.93 -3.97
#